data_AF-A0A1V9ZTM5-F1
#
_entry.id   AF-A0A1V9ZTM5-F1
#
_cell.length_a   1.000
_cell.length_b   1.000
_cell.length_c   1.000
_cell.angle_alpha   90.00
_cell.angle_beta   90.00
_cell.angle_gamma   90.00
#
_symmetry.space_group_name_H-M   'P 1'
#
loop_
_entity.id
_entity.type
_entity.pdbx_description
1 polymer ?
#
loop_
_entity_poly.entity_id
_entity_poly.type
_entity_poly.pdbx_seq_one_letter_code
_entity_poly.pdbx_strand_id
1 'polypeptide(L)'
;MAGPTTGKKGAHCKKKGYKRGHATKSRSRDIDQIQDDLKKEAATGKPMAFEVDEDLPGLGQFYCTPCGRHFMDAVARAVHIKSKVHKRRLKDVAQEQYSQKEAERAAGKSVEAYVPIRAKTDAAMDDDL
;
A
#
# COMPACT_ATOMS: atom_id res chain seq x y z
N MET A 1 -25.41 -38.91 -23.19
CA MET A 1 -25.95 -37.74 -22.46
C MET A 1 -25.46 -37.82 -21.02
N ALA A 2 -24.61 -36.89 -20.57
CA ALA A 2 -24.20 -36.84 -19.17
C ALA A 2 -25.38 -36.31 -18.34
N GLY A 3 -25.91 -37.13 -17.41
CA GLY A 3 -27.05 -36.77 -16.57
C GLY A 3 -26.74 -35.62 -15.59
N PRO A 4 -27.78 -35.06 -14.93
CA PRO A 4 -27.61 -33.97 -13.97
C PRO A 4 -26.75 -34.48 -12.82
N THR A 5 -25.55 -33.94 -12.67
CA THR A 5 -24.68 -34.24 -11.53
C THR A 5 -25.39 -33.79 -10.26
N THR A 6 -25.86 -34.75 -9.47
CA THR A 6 -26.44 -34.50 -8.16
C THR A 6 -25.45 -33.69 -7.32
N GLY A 7 -25.84 -32.47 -6.94
CA GLY A 7 -24.99 -31.60 -6.13
C GLY A 7 -24.56 -32.31 -4.85
N LYS A 8 -23.25 -32.47 -4.64
CA LYS A 8 -22.69 -33.10 -3.43
C LYS A 8 -23.26 -32.42 -2.18
N LYS A 9 -24.02 -33.14 -1.35
CA LYS A 9 -24.46 -32.65 -0.02
C LYS A 9 -23.19 -32.32 0.79
N GLY A 10 -23.05 -31.06 1.20
CA GLY A 10 -21.83 -30.53 1.84
C GLY A 10 -20.94 -29.66 0.94
N ALA A 11 -21.26 -29.50 -0.35
CA ALA A 11 -20.54 -28.64 -1.29
C ALA A 11 -20.83 -27.13 -1.10
N HIS A 12 -21.16 -26.66 0.11
CA HIS A 12 -21.00 -25.25 0.41
C HIS A 12 -19.50 -25.00 0.53
N CYS A 13 -18.85 -24.59 -0.56
CA CYS A 13 -17.48 -24.12 -0.49
C CYS A 13 -17.48 -22.89 0.44
N LYS A 14 -17.11 -23.12 1.71
CA LYS A 14 -16.94 -22.01 2.64
C LYS A 14 -15.93 -21.07 1.97
N LYS A 15 -16.29 -19.79 1.80
CA LYS A 15 -15.40 -18.74 1.25
C LYS A 15 -14.22 -18.44 2.19
N LYS A 16 -13.57 -19.48 2.73
CA LYS A 16 -12.51 -19.44 3.74
C LYS A 16 -11.27 -18.77 3.16
N GLY A 17 -10.97 -18.99 1.88
CA GLY A 17 -9.87 -18.31 1.18
C GLY A 17 -10.09 -16.80 1.13
N TYR A 18 -11.25 -16.36 0.63
CA TYR A 18 -11.63 -14.94 0.59
C TYR A 18 -11.60 -14.29 1.98
N LYS A 19 -12.27 -14.91 2.97
CA LYS A 19 -12.30 -14.39 4.34
C LYS A 19 -10.90 -14.30 4.96
N ARG A 20 -10.02 -15.27 4.67
CA ARG A 20 -8.63 -15.25 5.16
C ARG A 20 -7.83 -14.15 4.48
N GLY A 21 -7.97 -13.95 3.17
CA GLY A 21 -7.22 -12.93 2.43
C GLY A 21 -7.65 -11.49 2.76
N HIS A 22 -8.94 -11.27 3.02
CA HIS A 22 -9.48 -9.98 3.43
C HIS A 22 -9.50 -9.78 4.96
N ALA A 23 -8.92 -10.70 5.73
CA ALA A 23 -8.81 -10.51 7.17
C ALA A 23 -7.80 -9.40 7.47
N THR A 24 -8.07 -8.61 8.51
CA THR A 24 -7.22 -7.48 8.92
C THR A 24 -5.77 -7.89 9.20
N LYS A 25 -5.57 -9.11 9.73
CA LYS A 25 -4.25 -9.67 10.04
C LYS A 25 -3.37 -9.99 8.82
N SER A 26 -3.93 -10.03 7.62
CA SER A 26 -3.20 -10.29 6.36
C SER A 26 -3.34 -9.14 5.37
N ARG A 27 -3.68 -7.94 5.87
CA ARG A 27 -3.85 -6.76 5.05
C ARG A 27 -2.51 -6.34 4.47
N SER A 28 -2.47 -6.15 3.16
CA SER A 28 -1.32 -5.55 2.46
C SER A 28 -1.30 -4.04 2.66
N ARG A 29 -0.16 -3.41 2.38
CA ARG A 29 -0.10 -1.94 2.31
C ARG A 29 -1.09 -1.35 1.32
N ASP A 30 -1.71 -0.26 1.73
CA ASP A 30 -2.71 0.46 0.95
C ASP A 30 -2.03 1.27 -0.19
N ILE A 31 -2.82 1.67 -1.20
CA ILE A 31 -2.30 2.34 -2.40
C ILE A 31 -1.85 3.77 -2.09
N ASP A 32 -2.61 4.49 -1.26
CA ASP A 32 -2.31 5.84 -0.80
C ASP A 32 -0.98 5.92 -0.04
N GLN A 33 -0.74 4.98 0.88
CA GLN A 33 0.53 4.85 1.62
C GLN A 33 1.72 4.66 0.65
N ILE A 34 1.55 3.81 -0.37
CA ILE A 34 2.60 3.57 -1.37
C ILE A 34 2.83 4.81 -2.24
N GLN A 35 1.78 5.53 -2.60
CA GLN A 35 1.91 6.77 -3.36
C GLN A 35 2.66 7.84 -2.55
N ASP A 36 2.44 7.91 -1.23
CA ASP A 36 3.21 8.79 -0.34
C ASP A 36 4.67 8.36 -0.22
N ASP A 37 4.94 7.06 -0.13
CA ASP A 37 6.32 6.54 -0.13
C ASP A 37 7.05 6.88 -1.44
N LEU A 38 6.37 6.77 -2.59
CA LEU A 38 6.94 7.13 -3.89
C LEU A 38 7.21 8.64 -4.01
N LYS A 39 6.38 9.49 -3.40
CA LYS A 39 6.66 10.94 -3.32
C LYS A 39 7.91 11.22 -2.49
N LYS A 40 8.11 10.48 -1.39
CA LYS A 40 9.33 10.60 -0.58
C LYS A 40 10.56 10.12 -1.34
N GLU A 41 10.47 9.03 -2.09
CA GLU A 41 11.55 8.54 -2.96
C GLU A 41 11.91 9.58 -4.03
N ALA A 42 10.90 10.18 -4.66
CA ALA A 42 11.11 11.23 -5.67
C ALA A 42 11.76 12.48 -5.06
N ALA A 43 11.37 12.88 -3.85
CA ALA A 43 11.97 14.02 -3.15
C ALA A 43 13.42 13.76 -2.69
N THR A 44 13.71 12.54 -2.24
CA THR A 44 15.03 12.16 -1.71
C THR A 44 16.00 11.76 -2.84
N GLY A 45 15.47 11.38 -4.02
CA GLY A 45 16.25 10.90 -5.16
C GLY A 45 16.90 9.53 -4.94
N LYS A 46 16.57 8.85 -3.83
CA LYS A 46 17.11 7.54 -3.44
C LYS A 46 15.96 6.55 -3.26
N PRO A 47 16.14 5.29 -3.69
CA PRO A 47 15.17 4.24 -3.40
C PRO A 47 15.10 3.98 -1.90
N MET A 48 13.94 3.53 -1.41
CA MET A 48 13.78 3.14 -0.01
C MET A 48 14.74 1.98 0.32
N ALA A 49 15.74 2.29 1.14
CA ALA A 49 16.66 1.33 1.70
C ALA A 49 16.24 0.99 3.13
N PHE A 50 16.31 -0.28 3.47
CA PHE A 50 16.04 -0.79 4.82
C PHE A 50 17.34 -1.24 5.45
N GLU A 51 17.39 -1.19 6.77
CA GLU A 51 18.45 -1.83 7.54
C GLU A 51 18.37 -3.36 7.37
N VAL A 52 19.50 -4.03 7.60
CA VAL A 52 19.61 -5.48 7.47
C VAL A 52 18.81 -6.12 8.59
N ASP A 53 17.71 -6.77 8.22
CA ASP A 53 16.79 -7.43 9.17
C ASP A 53 16.68 -8.92 8.83
N GLU A 54 16.99 -9.77 9.81
CA GLU A 54 17.02 -11.23 9.69
C GLU A 54 15.63 -11.86 9.55
N ASP A 55 14.57 -11.19 10.02
CA ASP A 55 13.20 -11.69 9.94
C ASP A 55 12.56 -11.49 8.56
N LEU A 56 13.15 -10.61 7.73
CA LEU A 56 12.67 -10.27 6.39
C LEU A 56 13.38 -11.11 5.31
N PRO A 57 12.66 -11.50 4.24
CA PRO A 57 13.29 -12.25 3.15
C PRO A 57 14.35 -11.39 2.46
N GLY A 58 15.50 -12.00 2.14
CA GLY A 58 16.63 -11.31 1.51
C GLY A 58 17.25 -10.22 2.40
N LEU A 59 17.17 -10.39 3.73
CA LEU A 59 17.64 -9.45 4.74
C LEU A 59 17.04 -8.04 4.59
N GLY A 60 15.83 -7.95 4.05
CA GLY A 60 15.15 -6.68 3.76
C GLY A 60 15.67 -5.91 2.55
N GLN A 61 16.79 -6.31 1.94
CA GLN A 61 17.51 -5.51 0.93
C GLN A 61 16.79 -5.44 -0.42
N PHE A 62 16.18 -6.53 -0.88
CA PHE A 62 15.56 -6.58 -2.21
C PHE A 62 14.08 -6.18 -2.17
N TYR A 63 13.84 -4.87 -2.06
CA TYR A 63 12.50 -4.33 -1.91
C TYR A 63 11.90 -3.74 -3.22
N CYS A 64 10.58 -3.85 -3.37
CA CYS A 64 9.81 -3.24 -4.45
C CYS A 64 8.75 -2.28 -3.88
N THR A 65 9.03 -0.98 -3.96
CA THR A 65 8.18 0.11 -3.46
C THR A 65 6.73 0.05 -3.94
N PRO A 66 6.43 -0.02 -5.26
CA PRO A 66 5.03 0.01 -5.73
C PRO A 66 4.22 -1.21 -5.29
N CYS A 67 4.87 -2.36 -5.03
CA CYS A 67 4.20 -3.58 -4.60
C CYS A 67 4.24 -3.81 -3.09
N GLY A 68 5.06 -3.06 -2.34
CA GLY A 68 5.16 -3.21 -0.89
C GLY A 68 5.76 -4.54 -0.42
N ARG A 69 6.57 -5.21 -1.26
CA ARG A 69 7.05 -6.59 -1.03
C ARG A 69 8.57 -6.69 -1.03
N HIS A 70 9.09 -7.50 -0.11
CA HIS A 70 10.50 -7.92 -0.06
C HIS A 70 10.69 -9.24 -0.81
N PHE A 71 11.85 -9.40 -1.43
CA PHE A 71 12.26 -10.57 -2.21
C PHE A 71 13.53 -11.18 -1.62
N MET A 72 13.76 -12.46 -1.91
CA MET A 72 14.95 -13.18 -1.44
C MET A 72 16.22 -12.71 -2.16
N ASP A 73 16.15 -12.52 -3.49
CA ASP A 73 17.29 -12.19 -4.36
C ASP A 73 17.00 -11.04 -5.34
N ALA A 74 18.07 -10.42 -5.84
CA ALA A 74 18.01 -9.42 -6.92
C ALA A 74 17.35 -9.95 -8.21
N VAL A 75 17.60 -11.21 -8.56
CA VAL A 75 17.03 -11.86 -9.76
C VAL A 75 15.51 -12.00 -9.63
N ALA A 76 15.03 -12.43 -8.46
CA ALA A 76 13.61 -12.57 -8.19
C ALA A 76 12.88 -11.21 -8.29
N ARG A 77 13.51 -10.14 -7.76
CA ARG A 77 13.02 -8.76 -7.91
C ARG A 77 12.95 -8.34 -9.39
N ALA A 78 13.99 -8.62 -10.17
CA ALA A 78 14.03 -8.26 -11.59
C ALA A 78 12.94 -8.99 -12.41
N VAL A 79 12.70 -10.28 -12.13
CA VAL A 79 11.60 -11.03 -12.76
C VAL A 79 10.24 -10.47 -12.35
N HIS A 80 10.07 -10.10 -11.07
CA HIS A 80 8.85 -9.49 -10.57
C HIS A 80 8.50 -8.19 -11.31
N ILE A 81 9.48 -7.30 -11.52
CA ILE A 81 9.27 -6.02 -12.22
C ILE A 81 8.72 -6.23 -13.65
N LYS A 82 9.17 -7.29 -14.33
CA LYS A 82 8.69 -7.64 -15.68
C LYS A 82 7.28 -8.24 -15.70
N SER A 83 6.80 -8.73 -14.55
CA SER A 83 5.53 -9.45 -14.44
C SER A 83 4.30 -8.56 -14.63
N LYS A 84 3.17 -9.17 -15.05
CA LYS A 84 1.89 -8.47 -15.22
C LYS A 84 1.36 -7.87 -13.92
N VAL A 85 1.64 -8.51 -12.78
CA VAL A 85 1.18 -8.06 -11.46
C VAL A 85 1.77 -6.70 -11.12
N HIS A 86 3.08 -6.55 -11.33
CA HIS A 86 3.78 -5.29 -11.11
C HIS A 86 3.27 -4.20 -12.06
N LYS A 87 3.15 -4.51 -13.36
CA LYS A 87 2.63 -3.56 -14.36
C LYS A 87 1.21 -3.10 -14.06
N ARG A 88 0.35 -3.97 -13.50
CA ARG A 88 -1.00 -3.57 -13.05
C ARG A 88 -0.91 -2.63 -11.87
N ARG A 89 -0.08 -2.96 -10.88
CA ARG A 89 0.09 -2.12 -9.68
C ARG A 89 0.63 -0.72 -10.01
N LEU A 90 1.53 -0.60 -10.98
CA LEU A 90 2.00 0.71 -11.46
C LEU A 90 0.87 1.56 -12.05
N LYS A 91 -0.10 0.94 -12.74
CA LYS A 91 -1.27 1.65 -13.25
C LYS A 91 -2.17 2.12 -12.11
N ASP A 92 -2.39 1.28 -11.11
CA ASP A 92 -3.20 1.64 -9.92
C ASP A 92 -2.56 2.81 -9.16
N VAL A 93 -1.24 2.77 -8.98
CA VAL A 93 -0.47 3.82 -8.28
C VAL A 93 -0.40 5.13 -9.09
N ALA A 94 -0.44 5.06 -10.42
CA ALA A 94 -0.45 6.23 -11.28
C ALA A 94 -1.77 7.01 -11.26
N GLN A 95 -2.83 6.43 -10.70
CA GLN A 95 -4.09 7.15 -10.48
C GLN A 95 -3.90 8.21 -9.38
N GLU A 96 -4.76 9.23 -9.38
CA GLU A 96 -4.75 10.23 -8.32
C GLU A 96 -5.04 9.57 -6.96
N GLN A 97 -4.41 10.06 -5.90
CA GLN A 97 -4.59 9.50 -4.57
C GLN A 97 -5.99 9.80 -4.07
N TYR A 98 -6.79 8.75 -3.83
CA TYR A 98 -8.10 8.90 -3.24
C TYR A 98 -7.96 9.20 -1.74
N SER A 99 -8.41 10.37 -1.31
CA SER A 99 -8.28 10.82 0.09
C SER A 99 -9.64 11.03 0.75
N GLN A 100 -9.65 10.99 2.09
CA GLN A 100 -10.86 11.24 2.87
C GLN A 100 -11.51 12.60 2.55
N LYS A 101 -10.70 13.62 2.24
CA LYS A 101 -11.18 14.96 1.85
C LYS A 101 -11.99 14.92 0.56
N GLU A 102 -11.58 14.07 -0.39
CA GLU A 102 -12.30 13.88 -1.65
C GLU A 102 -13.64 13.18 -1.41
N ALA A 103 -13.66 12.15 -0.57
CA ALA A 103 -14.88 11.46 -0.17
C ALA A 103 -15.88 12.41 0.51
N GLU A 104 -15.41 13.28 1.40
CA GLU A 104 -16.22 14.28 2.09
C GLU A 104 -16.76 15.34 1.14
N ARG A 105 -15.93 15.82 0.21
CA ARG A 105 -16.36 16.74 -0.85
C ARG A 105 -17.46 16.12 -1.72
N ALA A 106 -17.32 14.85 -2.10
CA ALA A 106 -18.33 14.13 -2.87
C ALA A 106 -19.63 13.92 -2.07
N ALA A 107 -19.54 13.79 -0.75
CA ALA A 107 -20.68 13.75 0.16
C ALA A 107 -21.31 15.13 0.45
N GLY A 108 -20.81 16.20 -0.17
CA GLY A 108 -21.30 17.57 0.04
C GLY A 108 -20.86 18.22 1.36
N LYS A 109 -19.86 17.66 2.04
CA LYS A 109 -19.27 18.26 3.24
C LYS A 109 -18.16 19.22 2.84
N SER A 110 -18.34 20.51 3.10
CA SER A 110 -17.27 21.51 2.97
C SER A 110 -16.46 21.61 4.26
N VAL A 111 -15.14 21.66 4.12
CA VAL A 111 -14.25 21.99 5.24
C VAL A 111 -14.04 23.49 5.24
N GLU A 112 -14.64 24.18 6.21
CA GLU A 112 -14.36 25.60 6.45
C GLU A 112 -13.03 25.72 7.21
N ALA A 113 -12.01 26.26 6.54
CA ALA A 113 -10.73 26.52 7.19
C ALA A 113 -10.87 27.79 8.05
N TYR A 114 -10.91 27.62 9.37
CA TYR A 114 -10.81 28.75 10.29
C TYR A 114 -9.40 29.35 10.20
N VAL A 115 -9.31 30.59 9.71
CA VAL A 115 -8.05 31.34 9.73
C VAL A 115 -7.88 31.91 11.13
N PRO A 116 -6.92 31.41 11.94
CA PRO A 116 -6.74 31.95 13.27
C PRO A 116 -6.27 33.41 13.18
N ILE A 117 -6.91 34.29 13.94
CA ILE A 117 -6.61 35.73 13.97
C ILE A 117 -5.16 36.00 14.41
N ARG A 118 -4.57 35.08 15.17
CA ARG A 118 -3.15 35.09 15.54
C ARG A 118 -2.50 33.81 15.02
N ALA A 119 -1.50 33.96 14.14
CA ALA A 119 -0.63 32.87 13.76
C ALA A 119 0.09 32.35 15.02
N LYS A 120 0.08 31.03 15.24
CA LYS A 120 1.01 30.43 16.20
C LYS A 120 2.40 30.59 15.61
N THR A 121 3.25 31.35 16.29
CA THR A 121 4.68 31.41 16.00
C THR A 121 5.28 30.09 16.45
N ASP A 122 5.23 29.05 15.62
CA ASP A 122 5.98 27.82 15.82
C ASP A 122 7.45 28.10 15.41
N ALA A 123 8.13 28.95 16.20
CA ALA A 123 9.55 29.23 16.08
C ALA A 123 10.13 29.54 17.47
N ALA A 124 11.28 28.92 17.75
CA ALA A 124 12.12 28.97 18.94
C ALA A 124 11.74 28.04 20.12
N MET A 125 12.35 26.84 20.13
CA MET A 125 12.94 26.16 21.31
C MET A 125 13.73 24.96 20.77
N ASP A 126 15.03 25.14 20.53
CA ASP A 126 16.09 24.12 20.67
C ASP A 126 17.44 24.84 20.51
N ASP A 127 17.82 25.54 21.58
CA ASP A 127 19.18 26.02 21.90
C ASP A 127 19.31 25.79 23.41
N ASP A 128 19.79 24.60 23.82
CA ASP A 128 20.72 24.36 24.94
C ASP A 128 21.03 22.84 25.09
N LEU A 129 22.33 22.50 25.00
CA LEU A 129 23.05 21.21 25.21
C LEU A 129 23.20 20.21 24.05
#